data_AF-R1GSY7-F1
#
_entry.id   AF-R1GSY7-F1
#
_cell.length_a   1.000
_cell.length_b   1.000
_cell.length_c   1.000
_cell.angle_alpha   90.00
_cell.angle_beta   90.00
_cell.angle_gamma   90.00
#
_symmetry.space_group_name_H-M   'P 1'
#
loop_
_entity.id
_entity.type
_entity.pdbx_description
1 polymer ?
#
loop_
_entity_poly.entity_id
_entity_poly.type
_entity_poly.pdbx_seq_one_letter_code
_entity_poly.pdbx_strand_id
1 'polypeptide(L)'
;MANFEVEKPFLPVYIDAVLSLKAASETEDNEIRRILVKSAIIHCSFAVEALANNAIQFLNFSKHLSNSIDKLDPIAKLELFSLQIRKKEFERGDKAFQVLSALISVRNSYVHPKIRRRTVSLPDGEEINELQEFCLDENSDTTNDILRLSRNPESWRYEDALRCIRLLTESFDYILIRVVELEKNSLMCMFYNHLTINDISGIVIPENDKWLNWLSEKENVVPDFYMNHIKVRADKLRF
;
A
#
# COMPACT_ATOMS: atom_id res chain seq x y z
N MET A 1 -31.64 7.63 15.40
CA MET A 1 -30.23 7.82 15.00
C MET A 1 -30.11 7.33 13.57
N ALA A 2 -29.57 8.14 12.65
CA ALA A 2 -29.28 7.65 11.31
C ALA A 2 -28.08 6.70 11.40
N ASN A 3 -28.21 5.49 10.86
CA ASN A 3 -27.07 4.61 10.67
C ASN A 3 -26.32 5.09 9.43
N PHE A 4 -25.03 5.35 9.57
CA PHE A 4 -24.14 5.64 8.46
C PHE A 4 -23.03 4.59 8.44
N GLU A 5 -22.76 4.05 7.27
CA GLU A 5 -21.63 3.17 7.03
C GLU A 5 -20.67 3.89 6.08
N VAL A 6 -19.40 3.94 6.48
CA VAL A 6 -18.32 4.49 5.67
C VAL A 6 -17.41 3.33 5.33
N GLU A 7 -17.55 2.83 4.10
CA GLU A 7 -16.56 1.90 3.55
C GLU A 7 -15.31 2.72 3.22
N LYS A 8 -14.20 2.46 3.92
CA LYS A 8 -12.91 3.11 3.66
C LYS A 8 -12.25 2.41 2.46
N PRO A 9 -12.23 3.04 1.28
CA PRO A 9 -11.66 2.45 0.10
C PRO A 9 -10.13 2.52 0.15
N PHE A 10 -9.52 1.89 -0.83
CA PHE A 10 -8.12 2.00 -1.20
C PHE A 10 -7.51 3.42 -1.10
N LEU A 11 -8.21 4.43 -1.63
CA LEU A 11 -7.62 5.75 -1.89
C LEU A 11 -7.19 6.53 -0.62
N PRO A 12 -7.99 6.65 0.45
CA PRO A 12 -7.54 7.22 1.72
C PRO A 12 -6.27 6.57 2.26
N VAL A 13 -6.13 5.24 2.19
CA VAL A 13 -4.94 4.54 2.71
C VAL A 13 -3.69 4.89 1.89
N TYR A 14 -3.83 5.01 0.57
CA TYR A 14 -2.77 5.50 -0.30
C TYR A 14 -2.40 6.96 0.01
N ILE A 15 -3.40 7.82 0.24
CA ILE A 15 -3.20 9.23 0.62
C ILE A 15 -2.49 9.35 1.98
N ASP A 16 -2.82 8.49 2.95
CA ASP A 16 -2.17 8.47 4.27
C ASP A 16 -0.66 8.16 4.17
N ALA A 17 -0.26 7.28 3.24
CA ALA A 17 1.16 7.03 2.96
C ALA A 17 1.86 8.30 2.44
N VAL A 18 1.23 9.01 1.49
CA VAL A 18 1.75 10.24 0.90
C VAL A 18 1.83 11.37 1.93
N LEU A 19 0.77 11.56 2.73
CA LEU A 19 0.73 12.60 3.75
C LEU A 19 1.70 12.33 4.90
N SER A 20 1.93 11.06 5.25
CA SER A 20 2.99 10.69 6.21
C SER A 20 4.37 11.08 5.69
N LEU A 21 4.67 10.82 4.41
CA LEU A 21 5.94 11.21 3.81
C LEU A 21 6.09 12.74 3.76
N LYS A 22 5.02 13.45 3.38
CA LYS A 22 4.99 14.90 3.39
C LYS A 22 5.28 15.48 4.77
N ALA A 23 4.60 14.98 5.79
CA ALA A 23 4.85 15.43 7.17
C ALA A 23 6.30 15.13 7.60
N ALA A 24 6.89 14.02 7.12
CA ALA A 24 8.29 13.70 7.40
C ALA A 24 9.29 14.69 6.78
N SER A 25 9.00 15.27 5.60
CA SER A 25 9.87 16.30 5.01
C SER A 25 9.71 17.66 5.64
N GLU A 26 8.55 17.95 6.24
CA GLU A 26 8.23 19.25 6.85
C GLU A 26 8.63 19.32 8.34
N THR A 27 8.81 18.18 9.01
CA THR A 27 9.18 18.16 10.43
C THR A 27 10.67 18.39 10.65
N GLU A 28 11.01 19.20 11.65
CA GLU A 28 12.40 19.44 12.09
C GLU A 28 12.87 18.37 13.10
N ASP A 29 11.94 17.74 13.80
CA ASP A 29 12.23 16.73 14.82
C ASP A 29 12.61 15.40 14.17
N ASN A 30 13.84 14.94 14.43
CA ASN A 30 14.37 13.71 13.85
C ASN A 30 13.64 12.45 14.36
N GLU A 31 13.13 12.43 15.59
CA GLU A 31 12.38 11.29 16.13
C GLU A 31 11.02 11.19 15.44
N ILE A 32 10.30 12.31 15.36
CA ILE A 32 9.02 12.39 14.65
C ILE A 32 9.21 12.04 13.17
N ARG A 33 10.27 12.55 12.52
CA ARG A 33 10.61 12.22 11.13
C ARG A 33 10.74 10.71 10.94
N ARG A 34 11.46 10.02 11.82
CA ARG A 34 11.66 8.57 11.73
C ARG A 34 10.34 7.82 11.88
N ILE A 35 9.46 8.24 12.78
CA ILE A 35 8.13 7.64 12.95
C ILE A 35 7.29 7.82 11.69
N LEU A 36 7.30 9.02 11.10
CA LEU A 36 6.54 9.33 9.89
C LEU A 36 7.06 8.59 8.65
N VAL A 37 8.38 8.41 8.53
CA VAL A 37 9.01 7.58 7.48
C VAL A 37 8.55 6.12 7.61
N LYS A 38 8.61 5.55 8.81
CA LYS A 38 8.11 4.18 9.07
C LYS A 38 6.61 4.09 8.75
N SER A 39 5.83 5.08 9.17
CA SER A 39 4.40 5.16 8.86
C SER A 39 4.15 5.13 7.35
N ALA A 40 4.84 5.97 6.57
CA ALA A 40 4.69 6.02 5.12
C ALA A 40 4.96 4.67 4.44
N ILE A 41 6.05 3.99 4.83
CA ILE A 41 6.41 2.67 4.30
C ILE A 41 5.34 1.61 4.64
N ILE A 42 4.87 1.58 5.89
CA ILE A 42 3.86 0.60 6.30
C ILE A 42 2.52 0.88 5.63
N HIS A 43 2.12 2.15 5.49
CA HIS A 43 0.88 2.48 4.77
C HIS A 43 0.93 2.11 3.28
N CYS A 44 2.12 2.03 2.66
CA CYS A 44 2.24 1.48 1.32
C CYS A 44 1.72 0.03 1.25
N SER A 45 2.03 -0.80 2.24
CA SER A 45 1.53 -2.19 2.31
C SER A 45 0.02 -2.25 2.56
N PHE A 46 -0.51 -1.38 3.43
CA PHE A 46 -1.94 -1.30 3.69
C PHE A 46 -2.70 -0.84 2.44
N ALA A 47 -2.11 0.03 1.61
CA ALA A 47 -2.70 0.40 0.34
C ALA A 47 -2.82 -0.79 -0.62
N VAL A 48 -1.86 -1.74 -0.60
CA VAL A 48 -1.97 -3.00 -1.37
C VAL A 48 -3.13 -3.85 -0.87
N GLU A 49 -3.24 -4.04 0.45
CA GLU A 49 -4.32 -4.82 1.08
C GLU A 49 -5.68 -4.18 0.80
N ALA A 50 -5.79 -2.86 0.93
CA ALA A 50 -7.00 -2.11 0.67
C ALA A 50 -7.40 -2.19 -0.81
N LEU A 51 -6.43 -2.09 -1.74
CA LEU A 51 -6.70 -2.29 -3.16
C LEU A 51 -7.27 -3.69 -3.44
N ALA A 52 -6.62 -4.73 -2.88
CA ALA A 52 -7.02 -6.11 -3.08
C ALA A 52 -8.44 -6.38 -2.55
N ASN A 53 -8.78 -5.84 -1.37
CA ASN A 53 -10.11 -5.99 -0.80
C ASN A 53 -11.17 -5.22 -1.61
N ASN A 54 -10.88 -3.98 -2.00
CA ASN A 54 -11.77 -3.19 -2.86
C ASN A 54 -12.03 -3.89 -4.20
N ALA A 55 -11.01 -4.48 -4.80
CA ALA A 55 -11.11 -5.21 -6.05
C ALA A 55 -12.08 -6.41 -5.94
N ILE A 56 -12.00 -7.18 -4.85
CA ILE A 56 -12.93 -8.29 -4.60
C ILE A 56 -14.35 -7.81 -4.29
N GLN A 57 -14.49 -6.77 -3.47
CA GLN A 57 -15.80 -6.18 -3.16
C GLN A 57 -16.50 -5.70 -4.44
N PHE A 58 -15.74 -5.11 -5.37
CA PHE A 58 -16.26 -4.65 -6.66
C PHE A 58 -16.87 -5.79 -7.51
N LEU A 59 -16.41 -7.03 -7.35
CA LEU A 59 -16.98 -8.19 -8.05
C LEU A 59 -18.33 -8.66 -7.48
N ASN A 60 -18.72 -8.15 -6.31
CA ASN A 60 -20.02 -8.38 -5.66
C ASN A 60 -20.39 -9.87 -5.57
N PHE A 61 -19.46 -10.71 -5.09
CA PHE A 61 -19.71 -12.13 -4.88
C PHE A 61 -20.74 -12.38 -3.77
N SER A 62 -21.36 -13.56 -3.79
CA SER A 62 -22.28 -13.98 -2.73
C SER A 62 -21.56 -14.07 -1.39
N LYS A 63 -22.27 -13.78 -0.28
CA LYS A 63 -21.70 -13.76 1.08
C LYS A 63 -20.89 -15.02 1.42
N HIS A 64 -21.36 -16.20 1.01
CA HIS A 64 -20.64 -17.46 1.24
C HIS A 64 -19.31 -17.51 0.48
N LEU A 65 -19.31 -17.10 -0.80
CA LEU A 65 -18.10 -17.08 -1.62
C LEU A 65 -17.12 -15.99 -1.15
N SER A 66 -17.62 -14.80 -0.79
CA SER A 66 -16.80 -13.72 -0.23
C SER A 66 -16.04 -14.16 1.02
N ASN A 67 -16.69 -14.89 1.95
CA ASN A 67 -16.02 -15.41 3.15
C ASN A 67 -14.86 -16.37 2.83
N SER A 68 -14.94 -17.11 1.72
CA SER A 68 -13.84 -17.98 1.27
C SER A 68 -12.73 -17.18 0.60
N ILE A 69 -13.08 -16.18 -0.22
CA ILE A 69 -12.13 -15.31 -0.91
C ILE A 69 -11.38 -14.42 0.08
N ASP A 70 -12.01 -14.01 1.18
CA ASP A 70 -11.39 -13.15 2.19
C ASP A 70 -10.13 -13.75 2.83
N LYS A 71 -10.02 -15.09 2.83
CA LYS A 71 -8.86 -15.84 3.33
C LYS A 71 -7.68 -15.86 2.37
N LEU A 72 -7.86 -15.45 1.12
CA LEU A 72 -6.79 -15.34 0.15
C LEU A 72 -5.86 -14.19 0.53
N ASP A 73 -4.57 -14.37 0.22
CA ASP A 73 -3.61 -13.28 0.35
C ASP A 73 -3.93 -12.14 -0.65
N PRO A 74 -3.44 -10.92 -0.39
CA PRO A 74 -3.76 -9.77 -1.25
C PRO A 74 -3.38 -9.97 -2.72
N ILE A 75 -2.29 -10.68 -3.03
CA ILE A 75 -1.86 -10.90 -4.42
C ILE A 75 -2.82 -11.86 -5.12
N ALA A 76 -3.20 -12.96 -4.46
CA ALA A 76 -4.20 -13.89 -4.98
C ALA A 76 -5.56 -13.22 -5.21
N LYS A 77 -5.97 -12.27 -4.36
CA LYS A 77 -7.19 -11.47 -4.57
C LYS A 77 -7.11 -10.61 -5.82
N LEU A 78 -5.98 -9.93 -6.04
CA LEU A 78 -5.77 -9.13 -7.26
C LEU A 78 -5.76 -10.01 -8.52
N GLU A 79 -5.16 -11.21 -8.44
CA GLU A 79 -5.13 -12.18 -9.54
C GLU A 79 -6.53 -12.66 -9.91
N LEU A 80 -7.30 -13.04 -8.90
CA LEU A 80 -8.71 -13.39 -9.08
C LEU A 80 -9.48 -12.23 -9.72
N PHE A 81 -9.23 -11.00 -9.28
CA PHE A 81 -9.86 -9.83 -9.86
C PHE A 81 -9.56 -9.65 -11.35
N SER A 82 -8.29 -9.72 -11.74
CA SER A 82 -7.89 -9.64 -13.16
C SER A 82 -8.51 -10.75 -14.01
N LEU A 83 -8.52 -11.98 -13.49
CA LEU A 83 -9.14 -13.12 -14.16
C LEU A 83 -10.63 -12.90 -14.40
N GLN A 84 -11.35 -12.30 -13.46
CA GLN A 84 -12.78 -12.03 -13.64
C GLN A 84 -13.06 -10.89 -14.61
N ILE A 85 -12.28 -9.80 -14.57
CA ILE A 85 -12.54 -8.61 -15.38
C ILE A 85 -12.04 -8.77 -16.83
N ARG A 86 -10.84 -9.32 -17.03
CA ARG A 86 -10.20 -9.41 -18.36
C ARG A 86 -9.87 -10.82 -18.84
N LYS A 87 -10.09 -11.84 -18.01
CA LYS A 87 -9.63 -13.22 -18.29
C LYS A 87 -8.13 -13.31 -18.61
N LYS A 88 -7.35 -12.37 -18.05
CA LYS A 88 -5.90 -12.35 -18.14
C LYS A 88 -5.32 -12.87 -16.84
N GLU A 89 -4.48 -13.89 -16.96
CA GLU A 89 -3.63 -14.35 -15.87
C GLU A 89 -2.56 -13.31 -15.56
N PHE A 90 -2.19 -13.21 -14.28
CA PHE A 90 -1.06 -12.39 -13.90
C PHE A 90 0.24 -13.16 -14.09
N GLU A 91 1.19 -12.53 -14.74
CA GLU A 91 2.56 -12.98 -14.70
C GLU A 91 3.14 -12.63 -13.31
N ARG A 92 3.13 -13.59 -12.38
CA ARG A 92 3.67 -13.37 -11.02
C ARG A 92 5.15 -12.94 -11.00
N GLY A 93 5.86 -13.16 -12.09
CA GLY A 93 7.22 -12.67 -12.30
C GLY A 93 7.32 -11.19 -12.68
N ASP A 94 6.20 -10.50 -12.90
CA ASP A 94 6.20 -9.08 -13.23
C ASP A 94 6.70 -8.24 -12.05
N LYS A 95 7.50 -7.21 -12.36
CA LYS A 95 8.07 -6.29 -11.39
C LYS A 95 6.99 -5.66 -10.51
N ALA A 96 5.82 -5.32 -11.06
CA ALA A 96 4.73 -4.73 -10.29
C ALA A 96 4.26 -5.67 -9.16
N PHE A 97 4.04 -6.95 -9.44
CA PHE A 97 3.61 -7.91 -8.42
C PHE A 97 4.70 -8.25 -7.42
N GLN A 98 5.95 -8.30 -7.86
CA GLN A 98 7.08 -8.47 -6.96
C GLN A 98 7.19 -7.29 -5.99
N VAL A 99 6.97 -6.05 -6.44
CA VAL A 99 6.89 -4.86 -5.57
C VAL A 99 5.77 -5.00 -4.53
N LEU A 100 4.54 -5.34 -4.97
CA LEU A 100 3.41 -5.51 -4.04
C LEU A 100 3.69 -6.61 -3.00
N SER A 101 4.22 -7.75 -3.44
CA SER A 101 4.60 -8.88 -2.57
C SER A 101 5.68 -8.48 -1.57
N ALA A 102 6.66 -7.71 -2.02
CA ALA A 102 7.73 -7.18 -1.19
C ALA A 102 7.19 -6.23 -0.11
N LEU A 103 6.26 -5.34 -0.44
CA LEU A 103 5.63 -4.43 0.53
C LEU A 103 4.83 -5.19 1.61
N ILE A 104 4.06 -6.21 1.22
CA ILE A 104 3.36 -7.08 2.17
C ILE A 104 4.35 -7.79 3.10
N SER A 105 5.45 -8.31 2.55
CA SER A 105 6.52 -8.96 3.32
C SER A 105 7.17 -8.01 4.34
N VAL A 106 7.43 -6.76 3.95
CA VAL A 106 7.97 -5.71 4.84
C VAL A 106 7.03 -5.49 6.02
N ARG A 107 5.73 -5.34 5.78
CA ARG A 107 4.73 -5.18 6.84
C ARG A 107 4.64 -6.39 7.76
N ASN A 108 4.60 -7.59 7.20
CA ASN A 108 4.55 -8.82 8.00
C ASN A 108 5.76 -8.94 8.92
N SER A 109 6.94 -8.61 8.41
CA SER A 109 8.17 -8.60 9.21
C SER A 109 8.13 -7.53 10.30
N TYR A 110 7.60 -6.34 9.98
CA TYR A 110 7.48 -5.23 10.93
C TYR A 110 6.51 -5.51 12.09
N VAL A 111 5.34 -6.10 11.81
CA VAL A 111 4.29 -6.33 12.83
C VAL A 111 4.42 -7.67 13.56
N HIS A 112 5.20 -8.61 13.02
CA HIS A 112 5.48 -9.90 13.63
C HIS A 112 7.00 -10.12 13.77
N PRO A 113 7.69 -9.32 14.60
CA PRO A 113 9.13 -9.45 14.77
C PRO A 113 9.44 -10.83 15.36
N LYS A 114 10.33 -11.58 14.70
CA LYS A 114 10.80 -12.87 15.19
C LYS A 114 12.00 -12.65 16.11
N ILE A 115 11.94 -13.16 17.33
CA ILE A 115 13.08 -13.15 18.26
C ILE A 115 14.08 -14.21 17.79
N ARG A 116 15.36 -13.84 17.63
CA ARG A 116 16.42 -14.80 17.32
C ARG A 116 17.60 -14.61 18.27
N ARG A 117 18.32 -15.71 18.51
CA ARG A 117 19.53 -15.73 19.33
C ARG A 117 20.73 -15.63 18.39
N ARG A 118 21.55 -14.60 18.57
CA ARG A 118 22.83 -14.47 17.86
C ARG A 118 23.94 -14.88 18.81
N THR A 119 24.86 -15.71 18.34
CA THR A 119 26.14 -15.93 19.03
C THR A 119 27.04 -14.75 18.66
N VAL A 120 27.43 -13.97 19.66
CA VAL A 120 28.38 -12.87 19.48
C VAL A 120 29.70 -13.33 20.05
N SER A 121 30.71 -13.40 19.19
CA SER A 121 32.09 -13.61 19.60
C SER A 121 32.64 -12.27 20.10
N LEU A 122 32.97 -12.20 21.38
CA LEU A 122 33.64 -11.03 21.93
C LEU A 122 35.12 -11.00 21.49
N PRO A 123 35.79 -9.83 21.52
CA PRO A 123 37.18 -9.66 21.07
C PRO A 123 38.22 -10.52 21.82
N ASP A 124 37.86 -11.03 22.99
CA ASP A 124 38.62 -11.91 23.88
C ASP A 124 38.38 -13.41 23.61
N GLY A 125 37.56 -13.75 22.60
CA GLY A 125 37.28 -15.13 22.22
C GLY A 125 36.23 -15.82 23.08
N GLU A 126 35.58 -15.10 24.00
CA GLU A 126 34.41 -15.60 24.71
C GLU A 126 33.18 -15.55 23.77
N GLU A 127 32.58 -16.72 23.53
CA GLU A 127 31.30 -16.82 22.84
C GLU A 127 30.16 -16.58 23.84
N ILE A 128 29.54 -15.41 23.77
CA ILE A 128 28.27 -15.20 24.45
C ILE A 128 27.19 -15.83 23.59
N ASN A 129 26.83 -17.06 23.95
CA ASN A 129 25.56 -17.64 23.55
C ASN A 129 24.47 -16.91 24.35
N GLU A 130 23.50 -16.31 23.66
CA GLU A 130 22.27 -15.69 24.21
C GLU A 130 22.17 -14.15 24.24
N LEU A 131 22.66 -13.46 23.21
CA LEU A 131 22.04 -12.17 22.89
C LEU A 131 20.72 -12.43 22.15
N GLN A 132 19.60 -12.18 22.84
CA GLN A 132 18.29 -12.04 22.21
C GLN A 132 18.26 -10.72 21.45
N GLU A 133 18.25 -10.80 20.13
CA GLU A 133 18.13 -9.64 19.26
C GLU A 133 16.84 -9.79 18.44
N PHE A 134 16.09 -8.71 18.30
CA PHE A 134 14.91 -8.67 17.44
C PHE A 134 15.40 -8.60 15.99
N CYS A 135 15.51 -9.76 15.34
CA CYS A 135 16.05 -9.85 13.98
C CYS A 135 14.92 -10.06 12.96
N LEU A 136 14.91 -9.21 11.92
CA LEU A 136 14.05 -9.39 10.76
C LEU A 136 14.76 -10.28 9.73
N ASP A 137 14.63 -11.60 9.92
CA ASP A 137 14.96 -12.70 9.00
C ASP A 137 16.46 -12.92 8.63
N GLU A 138 16.88 -14.18 8.41
CA GLU A 138 18.26 -14.70 8.60
C GLU A 138 19.15 -14.68 7.37
N ASN A 139 18.59 -14.52 6.17
CA ASN A 139 19.38 -14.62 4.96
C ASN A 139 19.73 -13.24 4.44
N SER A 140 20.90 -12.78 4.90
CA SER A 140 21.75 -11.67 4.43
C SER A 140 21.40 -10.25 4.87
N ASP A 141 22.46 -9.47 5.08
CA ASP A 141 22.52 -7.99 5.05
C ASP A 141 21.95 -7.37 3.75
N THR A 142 21.25 -8.14 2.90
CA THR A 142 20.67 -7.63 1.68
C THR A 142 19.30 -7.03 1.95
N THR A 143 19.20 -5.78 1.52
CA THR A 143 17.94 -5.12 1.23
C THR A 143 16.99 -6.04 0.48
N ASN A 144 15.69 -5.88 0.65
CA ASN A 144 14.74 -6.50 -0.29
C ASN A 144 15.09 -5.99 -1.70
N ASP A 145 15.65 -6.83 -2.58
CA ASP A 145 16.34 -6.41 -3.81
C ASP A 145 15.50 -5.48 -4.69
N ILE A 146 14.18 -5.68 -4.71
CA ILE A 146 13.28 -4.85 -5.52
C ILE A 146 12.95 -3.51 -4.89
N LEU A 147 12.78 -3.45 -3.56
CA LEU A 147 12.52 -2.21 -2.82
C LEU A 147 13.80 -1.47 -2.42
N ARG A 148 14.95 -2.16 -2.46
CA ARG A 148 16.22 -1.73 -1.87
C ARG A 148 16.06 -1.22 -0.44
N LEU A 149 15.15 -1.84 0.30
CA LEU A 149 14.79 -1.44 1.66
C LEU A 149 15.52 -2.33 2.66
N SER A 150 16.17 -1.71 3.66
CA SER A 150 16.79 -2.41 4.78
C SER A 150 15.76 -3.28 5.50
N ARG A 151 16.17 -4.45 5.98
CA ARG A 151 15.31 -5.24 6.87
C ARG A 151 15.16 -4.59 8.25
N ASN A 152 16.13 -3.81 8.72
CA ASN A 152 16.04 -3.07 9.98
C ASN A 152 15.21 -1.77 9.81
N PRO A 153 14.05 -1.60 10.49
CA PRO A 153 13.21 -0.42 10.36
C PRO A 153 13.84 0.82 10.99
N GLU A 154 14.79 0.65 11.90
CA GLU A 154 15.49 1.78 12.52
C GLU A 154 16.42 2.52 11.54
N SER A 155 16.83 1.85 10.45
CA SER A 155 17.67 2.43 9.41
C SER A 155 16.91 2.99 8.21
N TRP A 156 15.58 2.88 8.18
CA TRP A 156 14.75 3.44 7.11
C TRP A 156 14.83 4.96 7.09
N ARG A 157 15.00 5.51 5.89
CA ARG A 157 15.13 6.95 5.67
C ARG A 157 14.03 7.48 4.78
N TYR A 158 13.98 8.81 4.67
CA TYR A 158 13.05 9.51 3.80
C TYR A 158 13.09 8.99 2.37
N GLU A 159 14.30 8.76 1.83
CA GLU A 159 14.51 8.29 0.46
C GLU A 159 13.95 6.87 0.24
N ASP A 160 13.94 6.04 1.28
CA ASP A 160 13.38 4.70 1.22
C ASP A 160 11.85 4.76 1.17
N ALA A 161 11.23 5.59 2.00
CA ALA A 161 9.79 5.81 1.98
C ALA A 161 9.31 6.39 0.64
N LEU A 162 10.03 7.39 0.11
CA LEU A 162 9.76 7.94 -1.22
C LEU A 162 9.85 6.87 -2.31
N ARG A 163 10.87 6.01 -2.26
CA ARG A 163 11.04 4.91 -3.21
C ARG A 163 9.88 3.92 -3.12
N CYS A 164 9.43 3.56 -1.92
CA CYS A 164 8.28 2.70 -1.71
C CYS A 164 7.01 3.29 -2.32
N ILE A 165 6.73 4.58 -2.08
CA ILE A 165 5.56 5.26 -2.68
C ILE A 165 5.66 5.26 -4.19
N ARG A 166 6.81 5.61 -4.76
CA ARG A 166 6.99 5.63 -6.22
C ARG A 166 6.76 4.27 -6.85
N LEU A 167 7.39 3.22 -6.32
CA LEU A 167 7.23 1.86 -6.83
C LEU A 167 5.79 1.35 -6.66
N LEU A 168 5.12 1.72 -5.57
CA LEU A 168 3.71 1.42 -5.35
C LEU A 168 2.83 2.09 -6.40
N THR A 169 3.01 3.40 -6.61
CA THR A 169 2.27 4.17 -7.61
C THR A 169 2.45 3.59 -9.01
N GLU A 170 3.69 3.33 -9.43
CA GLU A 170 3.98 2.70 -10.73
C GLU A 170 3.33 1.32 -10.87
N SER A 171 3.33 0.53 -9.79
CA SER A 171 2.72 -0.80 -9.78
C SER A 171 1.19 -0.73 -9.90
N PHE A 172 0.56 0.22 -9.21
CA PHE A 172 -0.88 0.45 -9.33
C PHE A 172 -1.28 0.97 -10.70
N ASP A 173 -0.53 1.93 -11.26
CA ASP A 173 -0.76 2.42 -12.61
C ASP A 173 -0.68 1.27 -13.63
N TYR A 174 0.37 0.45 -13.52
CA TYR A 174 0.53 -0.71 -14.37
C TYR A 174 -0.63 -1.71 -14.23
N ILE A 175 -0.96 -2.14 -13.02
CA ILE A 175 -2.00 -3.16 -12.79
C ILE A 175 -3.37 -2.65 -13.22
N LEU A 176 -3.76 -1.44 -12.78
CA LEU A 176 -5.11 -0.93 -12.98
C LEU A 176 -5.36 -0.48 -14.41
N ILE A 177 -4.37 0.15 -15.05
CA ILE A 177 -4.54 0.76 -16.38
C ILE A 177 -4.10 -0.18 -17.48
N ARG A 178 -3.04 -1.00 -17.28
CA ARG A 178 -2.48 -1.83 -18.36
C ARG A 178 -2.86 -3.31 -18.26
N VAL A 179 -2.92 -3.87 -17.06
CA VAL A 179 -3.23 -5.30 -16.91
C VAL A 179 -4.74 -5.52 -16.88
N VAL A 180 -5.43 -4.87 -15.95
CA VAL A 180 -6.90 -4.95 -15.83
C VAL A 180 -7.58 -4.02 -16.83
N GLU A 181 -6.89 -3.00 -17.33
CA GLU A 181 -7.42 -2.04 -18.30
C GLU A 181 -8.75 -1.45 -17.85
N LEU A 182 -8.88 -1.12 -16.56
CA LEU A 182 -10.16 -0.67 -16.01
C LEU A 182 -10.61 0.62 -16.69
N GLU A 183 -11.88 0.65 -17.09
CA GLU A 183 -12.48 1.86 -17.63
C GLU A 183 -12.59 2.95 -16.54
N LYS A 184 -12.57 4.22 -16.96
CA LYS A 184 -12.66 5.39 -16.08
C LYS A 184 -13.80 5.32 -15.06
N ASN A 185 -14.96 4.83 -15.49
CA ASN A 185 -16.13 4.71 -14.63
C ASN A 185 -15.97 3.62 -13.56
N SER A 186 -15.37 2.48 -13.92
CA SER A 186 -15.12 1.36 -13.01
C SER A 186 -14.09 1.73 -11.92
N LEU A 187 -13.02 2.46 -12.30
CA LEU A 187 -12.03 2.96 -11.34
C LEU A 187 -12.64 3.91 -10.32
N MET A 188 -13.54 4.81 -10.74
CA MET A 188 -14.24 5.66 -9.78
C MET A 188 -15.08 4.84 -8.79
N CYS A 189 -15.94 3.96 -9.29
CA CYS A 189 -16.85 3.19 -8.43
C CYS A 189 -16.08 2.33 -7.42
N MET A 190 -14.89 1.86 -7.78
CA MET A 190 -14.03 1.04 -6.91
C MET A 190 -13.29 1.84 -5.83
N PHE A 191 -13.09 3.16 -6.00
CA PHE A 191 -12.10 3.91 -5.20
C PHE A 191 -12.62 5.09 -4.39
N TYR A 192 -13.85 5.54 -4.63
CA TYR A 192 -14.45 6.55 -3.78
C TYR A 192 -15.08 5.95 -2.52
N ASN A 193 -15.13 6.73 -1.42
CA ASN A 193 -15.86 6.26 -0.25
C ASN A 193 -17.33 6.19 -0.64
N HIS A 194 -17.98 5.11 -0.24
CA HIS A 194 -19.43 5.02 -0.29
C HIS A 194 -19.97 5.47 1.06
N LEU A 195 -20.83 6.48 1.03
CA LEU A 195 -21.59 6.92 2.18
C LEU A 195 -23.02 6.44 2.01
N THR A 196 -23.45 5.54 2.88
CA THR A 196 -24.84 5.07 2.91
C THR A 196 -25.60 5.79 4.02
N ILE A 197 -26.65 6.52 3.66
CA ILE A 197 -27.58 7.17 4.60
C ILE A 197 -28.99 6.66 4.27
N ASN A 198 -29.62 5.94 5.21
CA ASN A 198 -30.98 5.42 5.05
C ASN A 198 -31.18 4.68 3.70
N ASP A 199 -30.30 3.72 3.41
CA ASP A 199 -30.26 2.92 2.16
C ASP A 199 -29.97 3.70 0.86
N ILE A 200 -29.62 4.99 0.96
CA ILE A 200 -29.12 5.79 -0.16
C ILE A 200 -27.61 5.83 -0.09
N SER A 201 -26.94 5.18 -1.05
CA SER A 201 -25.48 5.19 -1.18
C SER A 201 -25.03 6.28 -2.16
N GLY A 202 -24.03 7.07 -1.75
CA GLY A 202 -23.42 8.10 -2.58
C GLY A 202 -21.90 8.09 -2.50
N ILE A 203 -21.25 8.63 -3.52
CA ILE A 203 -19.79 8.76 -3.61
C ILE A 203 -19.34 10.00 -2.82
N VAL A 204 -18.39 9.84 -1.90
CA VAL A 204 -17.71 10.95 -1.21
C VAL A 204 -16.42 11.29 -1.93
N ILE A 205 -16.39 12.46 -2.57
CA ILE A 205 -15.22 12.98 -3.29
C ILE A 205 -14.31 13.71 -2.30
N PRO A 206 -13.02 13.34 -2.14
CA PRO A 206 -12.09 14.10 -1.32
C PRO A 206 -12.00 15.55 -1.80
N GLU A 207 -12.21 16.52 -0.91
CA GLU A 207 -12.28 17.95 -1.29
C GLU A 207 -10.92 18.54 -1.69
N ASN A 208 -9.81 17.88 -1.37
CA ASN A 208 -8.50 18.51 -1.41
C ASN A 208 -7.42 17.66 -2.10
N ASP A 209 -6.91 18.18 -3.21
CA ASP A 209 -5.82 17.60 -4.01
C ASP A 209 -4.42 18.07 -3.57
N LYS A 210 -4.29 18.71 -2.40
CA LYS A 210 -2.99 19.15 -1.86
C LYS A 210 -1.96 18.03 -1.76
N TRP A 211 -2.38 16.80 -1.48
CA TRP A 211 -1.49 15.64 -1.45
C TRP A 211 -0.91 15.35 -2.83
N LEU A 212 -1.74 15.45 -3.87
CA LEU A 212 -1.38 15.19 -5.26
C LEU A 212 -0.46 16.27 -5.80
N ASN A 213 -0.77 17.54 -5.55
CA ASN A 213 0.08 18.65 -5.97
C ASN A 213 1.46 18.54 -5.31
N TRP A 214 1.50 18.25 -4.01
CA TRP A 214 2.76 18.02 -3.32
C TRP A 214 3.54 16.84 -3.92
N LEU A 215 2.91 15.69 -4.11
CA LEU A 215 3.55 14.49 -4.63
C LEU A 215 4.08 14.68 -6.06
N SER A 216 3.32 15.38 -6.91
CA SER A 216 3.67 15.64 -8.31
C SER A 216 4.73 16.72 -8.44
N GLU A 217 4.57 17.85 -7.75
CA GLU A 217 5.44 19.02 -7.91
C GLU A 217 6.74 18.92 -7.09
N LYS A 218 6.69 18.32 -5.90
CA LYS A 218 7.87 18.20 -5.01
C LYS A 218 8.64 16.92 -5.26
N GLU A 219 7.93 15.79 -5.35
CA GLU A 219 8.55 14.47 -5.40
C GLU A 219 8.60 13.86 -6.81
N ASN A 220 8.02 14.55 -7.80
CA ASN A 220 7.94 14.10 -9.19
C ASN A 220 7.36 12.68 -9.33
N VAL A 221 6.29 12.41 -8.57
CA VAL A 221 5.52 11.16 -8.64
C VAL A 221 4.09 11.50 -9.03
N VAL A 222 3.63 10.99 -10.17
CA VAL A 222 2.31 11.27 -10.72
C VAL A 222 1.50 9.97 -10.77
N PRO A 223 0.44 9.81 -9.96
CA PRO A 223 -0.43 8.63 -10.01
C PRO A 223 -1.41 8.73 -11.17
N ASP A 224 -1.14 8.04 -12.29
CA ASP A 224 -1.99 8.08 -13.49
C ASP A 224 -3.39 7.49 -13.23
N PHE A 225 -3.50 6.49 -12.36
CA PHE A 225 -4.76 5.87 -11.96
C PHE A 225 -5.69 6.91 -11.31
N TYR A 226 -5.11 7.90 -10.61
CA TYR A 226 -5.85 8.98 -10.00
C TYR A 226 -6.07 10.14 -10.99
N MET A 227 -5.01 10.64 -11.60
CA MET A 227 -5.04 11.82 -12.47
C MET A 227 -5.97 11.63 -13.67
N ASN A 228 -5.83 10.53 -14.39
CA ASN A 228 -6.49 10.36 -15.69
C ASN A 228 -7.93 9.81 -15.57
N HIS A 229 -8.32 9.35 -14.37
CA HIS A 229 -9.56 8.61 -14.16
C HIS A 229 -10.39 9.21 -13.01
N ILE A 230 -9.83 9.22 -11.79
CA ILE A 230 -10.53 9.66 -10.58
C ILE A 230 -10.74 11.18 -10.59
N LYS A 231 -9.68 11.96 -10.78
CA LYS A 231 -9.71 13.43 -10.72
C LYS A 231 -10.55 14.05 -11.84
N VAL A 232 -10.31 13.65 -13.10
CA VAL A 232 -11.06 14.15 -14.28
C VAL A 232 -12.57 14.05 -14.10
N ARG A 233 -13.03 13.00 -13.43
CA ARG A 233 -14.46 12.78 -13.21
C ARG A 233 -14.98 13.44 -11.93
N ALA A 234 -14.15 13.54 -10.89
CA ALA A 234 -14.43 14.38 -9.71
C ALA A 234 -14.77 15.81 -10.12
N ASP A 235 -13.92 16.38 -10.98
CA ASP A 235 -14.07 17.74 -11.47
C ASP A 235 -15.37 17.90 -12.26
N LYS A 236 -15.80 16.87 -13.03
CA LYS A 236 -17.09 16.88 -13.75
C LYS A 236 -18.33 16.76 -12.85
N LEU A 237 -18.21 16.25 -11.62
CA LEU A 237 -19.33 16.08 -10.69
C LEU A 237 -19.50 17.27 -9.75
N ARG A 238 -18.52 18.19 -9.74
CA ARG A 238 -18.53 19.43 -8.96
C ARG A 238 -19.23 20.59 -9.67
N PHE A 239 -19.69 20.38 -10.91
CA PHE A 239 -20.45 21.32 -11.74
C PHE A 239 -21.78 20.68 -12.17
#